data_AF-A0A3D2S6U1-F1
#
_entry.id   AF-A0A3D2S6U1-F1
#
_cell.length_a   1.000
_cell.length_b   1.000
_cell.length_c   1.000
_cell.angle_alpha   90.00
_cell.angle_beta   90.00
_cell.angle_gamma   90.00
#
_symmetry.space_group_name_H-M   'P 1'
#
loop_
_entity.id
_entity.type
_entity.pdbx_description
1 polymer ?
#
loop_
_entity_poly.entity_id
_entity_poly.type
_entity_poly.pdbx_seq_one_letter_code
_entity_poly.pdbx_strand_id
1 'polypeptide(L)'
;MLKKNLLLVIALSLLGTGLMAQEAVRNCSTMDVHERLLTEDPSFATRMQNIEAFTQEYVANHAGSTRDIVVIPVVVHVVYNNATENISDAQALS
;
A
#
# COMPACT_ATOMS: atom_id res chain seq x y z
N MET A 1 -45.44 -16.34 24.39
CA MET A 1 -45.29 -15.58 23.12
C MET A 1 -44.11 -14.61 23.18
N LEU A 2 -44.02 -13.72 24.18
CA LEU A 2 -42.99 -12.66 24.25
C LEU A 2 -41.53 -13.17 24.36
N LYS A 3 -41.27 -14.26 25.10
CA LYS A 3 -39.92 -14.85 25.25
C LYS A 3 -39.35 -15.41 23.94
N LYS A 4 -40.21 -15.94 23.07
CA LYS A 4 -39.79 -16.53 21.78
C LYS A 4 -39.42 -15.43 20.78
N ASN A 5 -40.16 -14.32 20.78
CA ASN A 5 -39.83 -13.14 19.98
C ASN A 5 -38.58 -12.43 20.50
N LEU A 6 -38.36 -12.39 21.82
CA LEU A 6 -37.15 -11.82 22.43
C LEU A 6 -35.89 -12.60 22.02
N LEU A 7 -35.93 -13.94 22.06
CA LEU A 7 -34.83 -14.79 21.61
C LEU A 7 -34.53 -14.61 20.11
N LEU A 8 -35.57 -14.38 19.30
CA LEU A 8 -35.45 -14.17 17.85
C LEU A 8 -34.79 -12.80 17.53
N VAL A 9 -35.12 -11.74 18.29
CA VAL A 9 -34.49 -10.42 18.15
C VAL A 9 -33.03 -10.44 18.58
N ILE A 10 -32.71 -11.13 19.67
CA ILE A 10 -31.31 -11.27 20.13
C ILE A 10 -30.49 -12.04 19.08
N ALA A 11 -31.00 -13.17 18.57
CA ALA A 11 -30.33 -13.93 17.52
C ALA A 11 -30.10 -13.08 16.25
N LEU A 12 -31.07 -12.27 15.83
CA LEU A 12 -30.94 -11.42 14.65
C LEU A 12 -29.93 -10.28 14.87
N SER A 13 -29.81 -9.76 16.09
CA SER A 13 -28.85 -8.72 16.45
C SER A 13 -27.40 -9.22 16.48
N LEU A 14 -27.15 -10.48 16.89
CA LEU A 14 -25.81 -11.09 16.88
C LEU A 14 -25.31 -11.44 15.47
N LEU A 15 -26.21 -11.68 14.51
CA LEU A 15 -25.83 -11.88 13.10
C LEU A 15 -25.42 -10.58 12.41
N GLY A 16 -25.96 -9.43 12.84
CA GLY A 16 -25.67 -8.13 12.22
C GLY A 16 -24.29 -7.56 12.52
N THR A 17 -23.68 -7.91 13.67
CA THR A 17 -22.39 -7.34 14.10
C THR A 17 -21.17 -7.94 13.40
N GLY A 18 -21.31 -9.08 12.72
CA GLY A 18 -20.21 -9.74 11.99
C GLY A 18 -19.93 -9.15 10.60
N LEU A 19 -20.85 -8.35 10.04
CA LEU A 19 -20.77 -7.81 8.68
C LEU A 19 -19.94 -6.51 8.55
N MET A 20 -19.50 -5.93 9.67
CA MET A 20 -18.80 -4.62 9.70
C MET A 20 -17.29 -4.72 9.92
N ALA A 21 -16.72 -5.94 9.94
CA ALA A 21 -15.28 -6.14 9.96
C ALA A 21 -14.72 -6.13 8.52
N GLN A 22 -14.84 -5.00 7.84
CA GLN A 22 -14.16 -4.80 6.56
C GLN A 22 -12.74 -4.35 6.88
N GLU A 23 -11.79 -5.28 6.95
CA GLU A 23 -10.37 -4.92 6.92
C GLU A 23 -10.13 -4.09 5.66
N ALA A 24 -9.59 -2.88 5.83
CA ALA A 24 -9.13 -2.08 4.71
C ALA A 24 -7.97 -2.83 4.05
N VAL A 25 -8.28 -3.61 3.01
CA VAL A 25 -7.27 -4.27 2.19
C VAL A 25 -6.36 -3.18 1.64
N ARG A 26 -5.06 -3.25 1.95
CA ARG A 26 -4.07 -2.34 1.37
C ARG A 26 -4.07 -2.53 -0.13
N ASN A 27 -4.54 -1.52 -0.86
CA ASN A 27 -4.51 -1.52 -2.31
C ASN A 27 -3.15 -0.98 -2.79
N CYS A 28 -2.25 -1.87 -3.23
CA CYS A 28 -0.98 -1.51 -3.84
C CYS A 28 -0.93 -2.10 -5.25
N SER A 29 -1.03 -1.24 -6.27
CA SER A 29 -1.13 -1.67 -7.68
C SER A 29 0.21 -2.02 -8.32
N THR A 30 1.33 -1.97 -7.60
CA THR A 30 2.67 -2.18 -8.17
C THR A 30 2.80 -3.53 -8.88
N MET A 31 2.28 -4.61 -8.28
CA MET A 31 2.38 -5.95 -8.87
C MET A 31 1.46 -6.13 -10.09
N ASP A 32 0.26 -5.55 -10.05
CA ASP A 32 -0.66 -5.59 -11.20
C ASP A 32 -0.06 -4.85 -12.41
N VAL A 33 0.57 -3.70 -12.17
CA VAL A 33 1.25 -2.94 -13.21
C VAL A 33 2.51 -3.66 -13.70
N HIS A 34 3.24 -4.34 -12.80
CA HIS A 34 4.40 -5.16 -13.17
C HIS A 34 4.01 -6.27 -14.15
N GLU A 35 2.96 -7.04 -13.83
CA GLU A 35 2.46 -8.12 -14.69
C GLU A 35 1.98 -7.57 -16.04
N ARG A 36 1.21 -6.47 -16.02
CA ARG A 36 0.81 -5.80 -17.25
C ARG A 36 2.01 -5.42 -18.12
N LEU A 37 3.03 -4.80 -17.53
CA LEU A 37 4.23 -4.39 -18.28
C LEU A 37 5.04 -5.56 -18.82
N LEU A 38 5.07 -6.71 -18.14
CA LEU A 38 5.68 -7.94 -18.68
C LEU A 38 4.99 -8.40 -19.98
N THR A 39 3.67 -8.17 -20.09
CA THR A 39 2.90 -8.55 -21.28
C THR A 39 2.89 -7.49 -22.38
N GLU A 40 2.84 -6.20 -22.02
CA GLU A 40 2.67 -5.09 -22.96
C GLU A 40 4.00 -4.51 -23.47
N ASP A 41 5.07 -4.54 -22.67
CA ASP A 41 6.37 -4.00 -23.05
C ASP A 41 7.44 -5.12 -23.15
N PRO A 42 7.80 -5.55 -24.37
CA PRO A 42 8.74 -6.65 -24.57
C PRO A 42 10.16 -6.35 -24.03
N SER A 43 10.50 -5.09 -23.77
CA SER A 43 11.81 -4.69 -23.22
C SER A 43 11.82 -4.55 -21.70
N PHE A 44 10.66 -4.64 -21.04
CA PHE A 44 10.55 -4.46 -19.58
C PHE A 44 11.34 -5.50 -18.80
N ALA A 45 11.20 -6.79 -19.16
CA ALA A 45 11.92 -7.88 -18.51
C ALA A 45 13.45 -7.70 -18.58
N THR A 46 13.97 -7.30 -19.74
CA THR A 46 15.40 -7.02 -19.92
C THR A 46 15.88 -5.85 -19.06
N ARG A 47 15.09 -4.76 -18.97
CA ARG A 47 15.44 -3.63 -18.08
C ARG A 47 15.49 -4.05 -16.62
N MET A 48 14.54 -4.87 -16.16
CA MET A 48 14.55 -5.42 -14.81
C MET A 48 15.80 -6.26 -14.54
N GLN A 49 16.17 -7.15 -15.47
CA GLN A 49 17.38 -7.96 -15.35
C GLN A 49 18.65 -7.10 -15.27
N ASN A 50 18.74 -6.03 -16.06
CA ASN A 50 19.88 -5.12 -16.04
C ASN A 50 20.02 -4.39 -14.69
N ILE A 51 18.91 -3.96 -14.09
CA ILE A 51 18.90 -3.33 -12.76
C ILE A 51 19.40 -4.30 -11.69
N GLU A 52 18.94 -5.55 -11.72
CA GLU A 52 19.37 -6.59 -10.78
C GLU A 52 20.84 -6.93 -10.93
N ALA A 53 21.33 -7.09 -12.17
CA ALA A 53 22.74 -7.35 -12.44
C ALA A 53 23.63 -6.22 -11.93
N PHE A 54 23.27 -4.96 -12.21
CA PHE A 54 23.96 -3.78 -11.68
C PHE A 54 23.97 -3.76 -10.15
N THR A 55 22.82 -4.05 -9.52
CA THR A 55 22.69 -4.05 -8.06
C THR A 55 23.56 -5.13 -7.42
N GLN A 56 23.58 -6.33 -8.00
CA GLN A 56 24.42 -7.44 -7.53
C GLN A 56 25.91 -7.09 -7.65
N GLU A 57 26.33 -6.52 -8.78
CA GLU A 57 27.71 -6.05 -8.97
C GLU A 57 28.08 -4.96 -7.96
N TYR A 58 27.21 -3.97 -7.76
CA TYR A 58 27.43 -2.90 -6.79
C TYR A 58 27.62 -3.46 -5.37
N VAL A 59 26.73 -4.36 -4.94
CA VAL A 59 26.80 -4.97 -3.61
C VAL A 59 28.07 -5.81 -3.44
N ALA A 60 28.46 -6.58 -4.46
CA ALA A 60 29.67 -7.39 -4.43
C ALA A 60 30.94 -6.53 -4.29
N ASN A 61 30.98 -5.38 -4.96
CA ASN A 61 32.13 -4.49 -4.98
C ASN A 61 32.19 -3.51 -3.79
N HIS A 62 31.06 -3.28 -3.09
CA HIS A 62 30.96 -2.32 -1.98
C HIS A 62 30.59 -2.98 -0.64
N ALA A 63 30.85 -4.28 -0.52
CA ALA A 63 30.64 -5.02 0.73
C ALA A 63 31.50 -4.42 1.86
N GLY A 64 30.83 -3.82 2.87
CA GLY A 64 31.49 -3.18 4.00
C GLY A 64 31.46 -1.64 4.01
N SER A 65 30.75 -0.99 3.07
CA SER A 65 30.46 0.44 3.15
C SER A 65 29.85 0.80 4.51
N THR A 66 30.37 1.86 5.14
CA THR A 66 29.86 2.36 6.43
C THR A 66 28.41 2.81 6.26
N ARG A 67 27.56 2.44 7.23
CA ARG A 67 26.19 2.97 7.29
C ARG A 67 26.24 4.41 7.75
N ASP A 68 26.48 5.30 6.80
CA ASP A 68 26.39 6.73 7.03
C ASP A 68 24.92 7.16 7.08
N ILE A 69 24.65 8.24 7.81
CA ILE A 69 23.30 8.83 7.85
C ILE A 69 23.04 9.46 6.49
N VAL A 70 22.10 8.90 5.74
CA VAL A 70 21.62 9.45 4.47
C VAL A 70 20.41 10.34 4.74
N VAL A 71 20.51 11.62 4.43
CA VAL A 71 19.39 12.57 4.49
C VAL A 71 18.68 12.58 3.13
N ILE A 72 17.42 12.17 3.11
CA ILE A 72 16.57 12.24 1.92
C ILE A 72 15.70 13.50 2.05
N PRO A 73 15.97 14.59 1.30
CA PRO A 73 15.11 15.76 1.31
C PRO A 73 13.76 15.41 0.64
N VAL A 74 12.66 15.66 1.35
CA VAL A 74 11.31 15.31 0.89
C VAL A 74 10.53 16.58 0.54
N VAL A 75 9.80 16.52 -0.58
CA VAL A 75 8.79 17.52 -0.96
C VAL A 75 7.47 16.78 -1.15
N VAL A 76 6.42 17.24 -0.48
CA VAL A 76 5.07 16.69 -0.61
C VAL A 76 4.24 17.64 -1.49
N HIS A 77 3.74 17.12 -2.61
CA HIS A 77 2.80 17.86 -3.46
C HIS A 77 1.37 17.44 -3.15
N VAL A 78 0.59 18.33 -2.54
CA VAL A 78 -0.84 18.11 -2.32
C VAL A 78 -1.61 18.62 -3.54
N VAL A 79 -2.16 17.69 -4.33
CA VAL A 79 -3.05 17.98 -5.46
C VAL A 79 -4.47 17.73 -5.01
N TYR A 80 -5.31 18.77 -4.98
CA TYR A 80 -6.68 18.69 -4.49
C TYR A 80 -7.67 19.33 -5.47
N ASN A 81 -8.86 18.75 -5.55
CA ASN A 81 -10.01 19.28 -6.28
C ASN A 81 -11.07 19.90 -5.34
N ASN A 82 -11.12 19.48 -4.07
CA ASN A 82 -12.01 20.04 -3.06
C ASN A 82 -11.33 20.28 -1.71
N ALA A 83 -12.03 20.93 -0.78
CA ALA A 83 -11.48 21.31 0.52
C ALA A 83 -11.14 20.12 1.44
N THR A 84 -11.80 18.97 1.27
CA THR A 84 -11.52 17.76 2.07
C THR A 84 -10.22 17.09 1.64
N GLU A 85 -9.84 17.23 0.37
CA GLU A 85 -8.58 16.72 -0.18
C GLU A 85 -7.38 17.64 0.13
N ASN A 86 -7.64 18.91 0.50
CA ASN A 86 -6.62 19.87 0.88
C ASN A 86 -6.16 19.65 2.33
N ILE A 87 -5.22 18.72 2.51
CA ILE A 87 -4.72 18.33 3.83
C ILE A 87 -3.83 19.41 4.46
N SER A 88 -3.78 19.44 5.79
CA SER A 88 -2.91 20.36 6.53
C SER A 88 -1.45 19.88 6.57
N ASP A 89 -0.52 20.82 6.78
CA ASP A 89 0.90 20.50 6.97
C ASP A 89 1.15 19.50 8.11
N ALA A 90 0.38 19.62 9.20
CA ALA A 90 0.47 18.70 10.34
C ALA A 90 0.16 17.25 9.93
N GLN A 91 -0.71 17.05 8.95
CA GLN A 91 -1.04 15.74 8.40
C GLN A 91 -0.02 15.25 7.36
N ALA A 92 0.68 16.16 6.67
CA ALA A 92 1.75 15.80 5.73
C ALA A 92 3.07 15.42 6.45
N LEU A 93 3.26 15.91 7.68
CA LEU A 93 4.47 15.69 8.50
C LEU A 93 4.34 14.55 9.52
N SER A 94 3.13 14.00 9.73
CA SER A 94 2.84 12.92 10.69
C SER A 94 3.19 11.54 10.14
#